data_AF-A0A821AZM6-F1
#
_entry.id   AF-A0A821AZM6-F1
#
_cell.length_a   1.000
_cell.length_b   1.000
_cell.length_c   1.000
_cell.angle_alpha   90.00
_cell.angle_beta   90.00
_cell.angle_gamma   90.00
#
_symmetry.space_group_name_H-M   'P 1'
#
loop_
_entity.id
_entity.type
_entity.pdbx_description
1 polymer ?
#
loop_
_entity_poly.entity_id
_entity_poly.type
_entity_poly.pdbx_seq_one_letter_code
_entity_poly.pdbx_strand_id
1 'polypeptide(L)'
;MRTNNSPEAYHRRIGSVFQCAHPTLWVFLQKLIDEETGTHADILQICAGQPPKKKKINERFERRLLNLLANPHRDVLVQIDSIAYNISL
;
A
#
# COMPACT_ATOMS: atom_id res chain seq x y z
N MET A 1 -2.95 13.45 2.77
CA MET A 1 -3.66 13.37 1.46
C MET A 1 -3.04 12.27 0.60
N ARG A 2 -3.77 11.16 0.39
CA ARG A 2 -3.33 10.03 -0.45
C ARG A 2 -3.77 10.36 -1.88
N THR A 3 -2.84 10.53 -2.80
CA THR A 3 -3.19 10.88 -4.19
C THR A 3 -3.34 9.60 -4.99
N ASN A 4 -4.32 9.59 -5.92
CA ASN A 4 -4.49 8.49 -6.86
C ASN A 4 -3.42 8.52 -7.98
N ASN A 5 -2.57 9.55 -7.96
CA ASN A 5 -1.59 9.83 -8.99
C ASN A 5 -0.35 8.95 -8.77
N SER A 6 -0.21 7.92 -9.60
CA SER A 6 0.92 6.98 -9.55
C SER A 6 2.29 7.69 -9.58
N PRO A 7 2.55 8.67 -10.47
CA PRO A 7 3.75 9.51 -10.41
C PRO A 7 4.06 10.14 -9.06
N GLU A 8 3.07 10.74 -8.39
CA GLU A 8 3.30 11.37 -7.09
C GLU A 8 3.54 10.35 -5.98
N ALA A 9 2.84 9.22 -6.02
CA ALA A 9 3.06 8.13 -5.09
C ALA A 9 4.49 7.58 -5.23
N TYR A 10 4.97 7.46 -6.47
CA TYR A 10 6.35 7.06 -6.76
C TYR A 10 7.36 8.11 -6.31
N HIS A 11 7.10 9.40 -6.57
CA HIS A 11 7.96 10.49 -6.10
C HIS A 11 8.09 10.51 -4.56
N ARG A 12 7.00 10.28 -3.82
CA ARG A 12 7.04 10.16 -2.35
C ARG A 12 7.81 8.93 -1.89
N ARG A 13 7.64 7.79 -2.57
CA ARG A 13 8.39 6.56 -2.29
C ARG A 13 9.88 6.82 -2.46
N ILE A 14 10.29 7.40 -3.59
CA ILE A 14 11.66 7.85 -3.85
C ILE A 14 12.13 8.79 -2.72
N GLY A 15 11.37 9.83 -2.39
CA GLY A 15 11.74 10.75 -1.30
C GLY A 15 11.99 10.03 0.04
N SER A 16 11.20 9.00 0.35
CA SER A 16 11.37 8.19 1.55
C SER A 16 12.58 7.25 1.52
N VAL A 17 13.08 6.89 0.33
CA VAL A 17 14.28 6.05 0.12
C VAL A 17 15.56 6.89 0.23
N PHE A 18 15.55 8.09 -0.35
CA PHE A 18 16.70 9.00 -0.32
C PHE A 18 16.88 9.63 1.07
N GLN A 19 15.79 9.97 1.78
CA GLN A 19 15.80 10.59 3.13
C GLN A 19 16.71 11.82 3.27
N CYS A 20 17.03 12.48 2.16
CA CYS A 20 17.88 13.67 2.13
C CYS A 20 17.42 14.60 1.01
N ALA A 21 17.59 15.90 1.21
CA ALA A 21 17.21 16.92 0.23
C ALA A 21 18.26 17.07 -0.89
N HIS A 22 19.54 16.89 -0.56
CA HIS A 22 20.67 17.11 -1.47
C HIS A 22 21.71 15.98 -1.36
N PRO A 23 21.43 14.79 -1.91
CA PRO A 23 22.42 13.72 -1.98
C PRO A 23 23.59 14.12 -2.89
N THR A 24 24.79 13.63 -2.57
CA THR A 24 25.89 13.65 -3.54
C THR A 24 25.56 12.74 -4.72
N LEU A 25 26.17 12.97 -5.88
CA LEU A 25 25.91 12.16 -7.07
C LEU A 25 26.07 10.65 -6.81
N TRP A 26 27.09 10.26 -6.03
CA TRP A 26 27.35 8.86 -5.70
C TRP A 26 26.27 8.25 -4.81
N VAL A 27 25.88 8.95 -3.75
CA VAL A 27 24.77 8.51 -2.88
C VAL A 27 23.48 8.44 -3.68
N PHE A 28 23.29 9.39 -4.61
CA PHE A 28 22.12 9.41 -5.47
C PHE A 28 22.05 8.14 -6.35
N LEU A 29 23.14 7.84 -7.06
CA LEU A 29 23.23 6.67 -7.93
C LEU A 29 23.09 5.36 -7.16
N GLN A 30 23.75 5.24 -6.01
CA GLN A 30 23.69 4.03 -5.20
C GLN A 30 22.26 3.73 -4.73
N LYS A 31 21.56 4.75 -4.20
CA LYS A 31 20.17 4.62 -3.78
C LYS A 31 19.23 4.27 -4.94
N LEU A 32 19.51 4.77 -6.13
CA LEU A 32 18.72 4.47 -7.32
C LEU A 32 18.90 3.01 -7.78
N ILE A 33 20.14 2.49 -7.71
CA ILE A 33 20.45 1.08 -7.98
C ILE A 33 19.73 0.19 -6.95
N ASP A 34 19.83 0.52 -5.66
CA ASP A 34 19.16 -0.25 -4.60
C ASP A 34 17.64 -0.35 -4.82
N GLU A 35 17.01 0.76 -5.23
CA GLU A 35 15.57 0.83 -5.50
C GLU A 35 15.14 0.06 -6.75
N GLU A 36 15.96 0.09 -7.80
CA GLU A 36 15.76 -0.70 -9.01
C GLU A 36 15.87 -2.19 -8.68
N THR A 37 16.89 -2.58 -7.92
CA THR A 37 17.12 -3.99 -7.56
C THR A 37 15.98 -4.53 -6.69
N GLY A 38 15.48 -3.73 -5.74
CA GLY A 38 14.30 -4.10 -4.95
C GLY A 38 13.05 -4.26 -5.80
N THR A 39 12.84 -3.35 -6.75
CA THR A 39 11.69 -3.41 -7.68
C THR A 39 11.78 -4.63 -8.59
N HIS A 40 12.97 -4.94 -9.10
CA HIS A 40 13.21 -6.12 -9.92
C HIS A 40 12.98 -7.42 -9.12
N ALA A 41 13.40 -7.47 -7.85
CA ALA A 41 13.12 -8.60 -6.97
C ALA A 41 11.61 -8.81 -6.74
N ASP A 42 10.85 -7.73 -6.55
CA ASP A 42 9.38 -7.80 -6.44
C ASP A 42 8.74 -8.35 -7.73
N ILE A 43 9.22 -7.91 -8.91
CA ILE A 43 8.75 -8.42 -10.20
C ILE A 43 9.03 -9.93 -10.32
N LEU A 44 10.25 -10.37 -10.00
CA LEU A 44 10.62 -11.78 -10.04
C LEU A 44 9.75 -12.64 -9.09
N GLN A 45 9.46 -12.14 -7.89
CA GLN A 45 8.56 -12.83 -6.96
C GLN A 45 7.15 -12.99 -7.55
N ILE A 46 6.61 -11.93 -8.16
CA ILE A 46 5.30 -11.99 -8.84
C ILE A 46 5.33 -12.99 -10.00
N CYS A 47 6.37 -12.96 -10.84
CA CYS A 47 6.56 -13.92 -11.93
C CYS A 47 6.68 -15.37 -11.44
N ALA A 48 7.27 -15.58 -10.26
CA ALA A 48 7.34 -16.89 -9.60
C ALA A 48 6.01 -17.33 -8.97
N GLY A 49 4.93 -16.56 -9.12
CA GLY A 49 3.62 -16.86 -8.58
C GLY A 49 3.45 -16.51 -7.10
N GLN A 50 4.38 -15.77 -6.50
CA GLN A 50 4.18 -15.25 -5.15
C GLN A 50 3.20 -14.08 -5.20
N PRO A 51 2.13 -14.10 -4.39
CA PRO A 51 1.18 -13.00 -4.34
C PRO A 51 1.87 -11.73 -3.81
N PRO A 52 1.53 -10.54 -4.34
CA PRO A 52 2.08 -9.30 -3.82
C PRO A 52 1.70 -9.13 -2.35
N LYS A 53 2.65 -8.63 -1.53
CA LYS A 53 2.41 -8.40 -0.10
C LYS A 53 1.20 -7.48 0.08
N LYS A 54 0.11 -8.03 0.64
CA LYS A 54 -1.09 -7.25 0.94
C LYS A 54 -0.76 -6.18 1.98
N LYS A 55 -1.28 -4.98 1.79
CA LYS A 55 -1.17 -3.93 2.83
C LYS A 55 -1.97 -4.38 4.05
N LYS A 56 -1.42 -4.22 5.26
CA LYS A 56 -2.08 -4.56 6.54
C LYS A 56 -3.51 -3.99 6.66
N ILE A 57 -3.77 -2.81 6.07
CA ILE A 57 -5.10 -2.19 6.01
C ILE A 57 -6.08 -3.06 5.20
N ASN A 58 -5.64 -3.57 4.05
CA ASN A 58 -6.46 -4.43 3.20
C ASN A 58 -6.70 -5.79 3.87
N GLU A 59 -5.71 -6.34 4.60
CA GLU A 59 -5.90 -7.57 5.38
C GLU A 59 -6.92 -7.40 6.51
N ARG A 60 -6.93 -6.24 7.17
CA ARG A 60 -7.93 -5.91 8.20
C ARG A 60 -9.32 -5.78 7.58
N PHE A 61 -9.42 -5.13 6.42
CA PHE A 61 -10.66 -5.02 5.67
C PHE A 61 -11.19 -6.38 5.21
N GLU A 62 -10.34 -7.22 4.62
CA GLU A 62 -10.72 -8.58 4.20
C GLU A 62 -11.19 -9.43 5.38
N ARG A 63 -10.48 -9.39 6.51
CA ARG A 63 -10.93 -10.07 7.74
C ARG A 63 -12.28 -9.56 8.23
N ARG A 64 -12.49 -8.24 8.19
CA ARG A 64 -13.79 -7.65 8.53
C ARG A 64 -14.86 -8.16 7.58
N LEU A 65 -14.64 -8.09 6.26
CA LEU A 65 -15.57 -8.56 5.24
C LEU A 65 -15.96 -10.03 5.44
N LEU A 66 -14.98 -10.90 5.68
CA LEU A 66 -15.22 -12.33 5.96
C LEU A 66 -16.06 -12.52 7.23
N ASN A 67 -15.81 -11.73 8.29
CA ASN A 67 -16.61 -11.79 9.51
C ASN A 67 -18.06 -11.32 9.29
N LEU A 68 -18.29 -10.34 8.42
CA LEU A 68 -19.63 -9.87 8.06
C LEU A 68 -20.39 -10.92 7.22
N LEU A 69 -19.70 -11.59 6.30
CA LEU A 69 -20.27 -12.71 5.53
C LEU A 69 -20.62 -13.90 6.42
N ALA A 70 -19.82 -14.18 7.45
CA ALA A 70 -20.07 -15.27 8.39
C ALA A 70 -21.22 -14.98 9.38
N ASN A 71 -21.53 -13.70 9.65
CA ASN A 71 -22.57 -13.29 10.60
C ASN A 71 -23.43 -12.14 10.04
N PRO A 72 -24.21 -12.38 8.98
CA PRO A 72 -24.89 -11.33 8.22
C PRO A 72 -25.98 -10.59 9.00
N HIS A 73 -26.56 -11.21 10.03
CA HIS A 73 -27.73 -10.67 10.74
C HIS A 73 -27.44 -10.02 12.09
N ARG A 74 -26.20 -10.10 12.59
CA ARG A 74 -25.89 -9.61 13.95
C ARG A 74 -25.61 -8.10 14.03
N ASP A 75 -25.26 -7.48 12.90
CA ASP A 75 -24.61 -6.16 12.89
C ASP A 75 -25.04 -5.23 11.73
N VAL A 76 -26.22 -5.42 11.13
CA VAL A 76 -26.65 -4.60 9.97
C VAL A 76 -26.65 -3.10 10.29
N LEU A 77 -27.10 -2.71 11.49
CA LEU A 77 -27.09 -1.30 11.93
C LEU A 77 -25.67 -0.76 12.11
N VAL A 78 -24.79 -1.53 12.75
CA VAL A 78 -23.38 -1.17 12.95
C VAL A 78 -22.64 -1.08 11.60
N GLN A 79 -23.02 -1.91 10.63
CA GLN A 79 -22.51 -1.87 9.26
C GLN A 79 -22.93 -0.60 8.53
N ILE A 80 -24.22 -0.24 8.59
CA ILE A 80 -24.74 0.98 7.96
C ILE A 80 -24.07 2.23 8.56
N ASP A 81 -23.94 2.30 9.89
CA ASP A 81 -23.24 3.40 10.56
C ASP A 81 -21.76 3.49 10.15
N SER A 82 -21.09 2.34 10.03
CA SER A 82 -19.69 2.28 9.60
C SER A 82 -19.50 2.68 8.14
N ILE A 83 -20.46 2.38 7.26
CA ILE A 83 -20.44 2.76 5.85
C ILE A 83 -20.69 4.26 5.74
N ALA A 84 -21.70 4.78 6.44
CA ALA A 84 -22.00 6.21 6.50
C ALA A 84 -20.81 7.05 6.98
N TYR A 85 -20.08 6.58 8.00
CA TYR A 85 -18.88 7.24 8.50
C TYR A 85 -17.73 7.29 7.47
N ASN A 86 -17.59 6.27 6.61
CA ASN A 86 -16.54 6.25 5.58
C ASN A 86 -16.89 7.06 4.32
N ILE A 87 -18.18 7.27 4.03
CA ILE A 87 -18.63 8.06 2.88
C ILE A 87 -18.68 9.56 3.19
N SER A 88 -18.78 9.93 4.47
CA SER A 88 -18.80 11.33 4.94
C SER A 88 -17.42 11.97 5.13
N LEU A 89 -16.35 11.32 4.66
CA LEU A 89 -14.97 11.81 4.67
C LEU A 89 -14.43 11.96 3.24
#